data_AF-R9KXL0-F1
#
_entry.id   AF-R9KXL0-F1
#
_cell.length_a   1.000
_cell.length_b   1.000
_cell.length_c   1.000
_cell.angle_alpha   90.00
_cell.angle_beta   90.00
_cell.angle_gamma   90.00
#
_symmetry.space_group_name_H-M   'P 1'
#
loop_
_entity.id
_entity.type
_entity.pdbx_description
1 polymer ?
#
loop_
_entity_poly.entity_id
_entity_poly.type
_entity_poly.pdbx_seq_one_letter_code
_entity_poly.pdbx_strand_id
1 'polypeptide(L)'
;MLQEKFAFNCPEHTSLDTYMKWFGDTHNVTLPWENPEERKTIIAEKAAILKAKLREEDEPYQCKVEVSLAEIQKIVSKAAQTSDTGELKTFENILSDAIVSHNEECFVKYLSKTDDERKRILDKFDDILANDDMSALWLEVNTWKSLIAISGEQVVKRNFKIEDDLTPKSFAPGVGNTPDMELYKNGYIIVPEVSLMTGVRQWEHEASSVIDHVLSFMNENKEKQVLGMFLSSRIHVRTMWQFFILNRESWIGAPVPVIPLTIEQYIDIISFIYQHECDIDALKELLAQIAGCSVSCEHYNDWEQQIKRCICLWKQKKEL
;
A
#
# COMPACT_ATOMS: atom_id res chain seq x y z
N MET A 1 -15.00 27.95 -1.60
CA MET A 1 -14.87 26.47 -1.47
C MET A 1 -16.14 25.91 -0.85
N LEU A 2 -16.56 24.67 -1.10
CA LEU A 2 -17.91 24.15 -0.76
C LEU A 2 -18.42 24.46 0.67
N GLN A 3 -17.52 24.63 1.66
CA GLN A 3 -17.84 25.07 3.03
C GLN A 3 -18.46 26.48 3.13
N GLU A 4 -18.21 27.37 2.17
CA GLU A 4 -18.83 28.71 2.11
C GLU A 4 -20.25 28.66 1.53
N LYS A 5 -20.58 27.60 0.79
CA LYS A 5 -21.89 27.39 0.15
C LYS A 5 -22.81 26.46 0.94
N PHE A 6 -22.25 25.58 1.78
CA PHE A 6 -22.99 24.55 2.50
C PHE A 6 -22.81 24.69 4.01
N ALA A 7 -23.93 24.95 4.70
CA ALA A 7 -24.01 24.85 6.15
C ALA A 7 -24.53 23.47 6.55
N PHE A 8 -23.77 22.76 7.38
CA PHE A 8 -24.24 21.52 7.99
C PHE A 8 -25.20 21.87 9.13
N ASN A 9 -26.49 21.64 8.92
CA ASN A 9 -27.51 21.84 9.93
C ASN A 9 -27.92 20.48 10.49
N CYS A 10 -27.62 20.23 11.76
CA CYS A 10 -28.18 19.10 12.49
C CYS A 10 -29.61 19.47 12.91
N PRO A 11 -30.65 18.79 12.40
CA PRO A 11 -32.02 19.10 12.79
C PRO A 11 -32.24 18.78 14.27
N GLU A 12 -33.01 19.63 14.96
CA GLU A 12 -33.44 19.33 16.33
C GLU A 12 -34.48 18.21 16.32
N HIS A 13 -34.27 17.18 17.14
CA HIS A 13 -35.18 16.05 17.27
C HIS A 13 -35.87 16.06 18.64
N THR A 14 -37.20 15.96 18.62
CA THR A 14 -38.04 16.01 19.83
C THR A 14 -38.26 14.64 20.47
N SER A 15 -37.86 13.55 19.81
CA SER A 15 -37.97 12.18 20.34
C SER A 15 -36.86 11.26 19.83
N LEU A 16 -36.59 10.18 20.56
CA LEU A 16 -35.61 9.16 20.14
C LEU A 16 -35.99 8.51 18.80
N ASP A 17 -37.27 8.25 18.57
CA ASP A 17 -37.74 7.65 17.31
C ASP A 17 -37.52 8.57 16.09
N THR A 18 -37.70 9.89 16.26
CA THR A 18 -37.46 10.85 15.17
C THR A 18 -35.97 11.02 14.90
N TYR A 19 -35.14 11.02 15.95
CA TYR A 19 -33.69 10.97 15.80
C TYR A 19 -33.22 9.69 15.10
N MET A 20 -33.70 8.52 15.53
CA MET A 20 -33.27 7.23 14.95
C MET A 20 -33.72 7.07 13.50
N LYS A 21 -34.90 7.58 13.12
CA LYS A 21 -35.33 7.63 11.72
C LYS A 21 -34.44 8.53 10.87
N TRP A 22 -34.06 9.70 11.39
CA TRP A 22 -33.15 10.59 10.69
C TRP A 22 -31.76 9.98 10.61
N PHE A 23 -31.16 9.58 11.73
CA PHE A 23 -29.81 8.99 11.81
C PHE A 23 -29.65 7.72 10.97
N GLY A 24 -30.71 6.90 10.86
CA GLY A 24 -30.70 5.67 10.08
C GLY A 24 -30.97 5.84 8.58
N ASP A 25 -31.35 7.03 8.11
CA ASP A 25 -31.56 7.30 6.68
C ASP A 25 -30.25 7.79 6.05
N THR A 26 -29.75 7.02 5.09
CA THR A 26 -28.49 7.30 4.37
C THR A 26 -28.55 8.53 3.47
N HIS A 27 -29.74 9.13 3.28
CA HIS A 27 -29.97 10.34 2.48
C HIS A 27 -30.49 11.50 3.34
N ASN A 28 -30.40 11.37 4.66
CA ASN A 28 -30.85 12.37 5.63
C ASN A 28 -30.09 13.72 5.54
N VAL A 29 -28.88 13.67 4.99
CA VAL A 29 -27.98 14.79 4.75
C VAL A 29 -27.51 14.68 3.31
N THR A 30 -27.85 15.66 2.50
CA THR A 30 -27.31 15.77 1.14
C THR A 30 -25.92 16.38 1.20
N LEU A 31 -24.91 15.61 0.83
CA LEU A 31 -23.54 16.09 0.79
C LEU A 31 -23.34 17.09 -0.36
N PRO A 32 -22.40 18.04 -0.24
CA PRO A 32 -22.19 19.06 -1.27
C PRO A 32 -21.93 18.50 -2.68
N TRP A 33 -21.38 17.29 -2.77
CA TRP A 33 -21.07 16.57 -4.02
C TRP A 33 -22.13 15.54 -4.43
N GLU A 34 -23.29 15.49 -3.78
CA GLU A 34 -24.40 14.60 -4.13
C GLU A 34 -25.38 15.22 -5.14
N ASN A 35 -25.07 16.40 -5.67
CA ASN A 35 -25.84 16.99 -6.77
C ASN A 35 -25.07 16.92 -8.11
N PRO A 36 -25.78 16.81 -9.25
CA PRO A 36 -25.17 16.72 -10.57
C PRO A 36 -24.27 17.91 -10.95
N GLU A 37 -24.61 19.13 -10.53
CA GLU A 37 -23.89 20.34 -10.92
C GLU A 37 -22.51 20.45 -10.26
N GLU A 38 -22.43 20.14 -8.96
CA GLU A 38 -21.15 20.11 -8.25
C GLU A 38 -20.28 18.94 -8.73
N ARG A 39 -20.87 17.78 -9.08
CA ARG A 39 -20.11 16.69 -9.74
C ARG A 39 -19.55 17.09 -11.10
N LYS A 40 -20.33 17.80 -11.93
CA LYS A 40 -19.83 18.36 -13.20
C LYS A 40 -18.66 19.31 -12.96
N THR A 41 -18.71 20.10 -11.89
CA THR A 41 -17.62 20.99 -11.48
C THR A 41 -16.36 20.20 -11.12
N ILE A 42 -16.48 19.15 -10.29
CA ILE A 42 -15.36 18.26 -9.94
C ILE A 42 -14.76 17.61 -11.20
N ILE A 43 -15.59 17.11 -12.12
CA ILE A 43 -15.15 16.53 -13.39
C ILE A 43 -14.38 17.56 -14.22
N ALA A 44 -14.88 18.80 -14.30
CA ALA A 44 -14.24 19.87 -15.05
C ALA A 44 -12.87 20.25 -14.44
N GLU A 45 -12.77 20.30 -13.11
CA GLU A 45 -11.53 20.56 -12.38
C GLU A 45 -10.49 19.45 -12.60
N LYS A 46 -10.88 18.19 -12.43
CA LYS A 46 -10.00 17.03 -12.71
C LYS A 46 -9.55 16.99 -14.17
N ALA A 47 -10.44 17.29 -15.11
CA ALA A 47 -10.10 17.41 -16.52
C ALA A 47 -9.11 18.55 -16.80
N ALA A 48 -9.20 19.66 -16.06
CA ALA A 48 -8.25 20.77 -16.16
C ALA A 48 -6.86 20.36 -15.65
N ILE A 49 -6.80 19.62 -14.53
CA ILE A 49 -5.54 19.06 -13.99
C ILE A 49 -4.86 18.15 -15.03
N LEU A 50 -5.59 17.20 -15.62
CA LEU A 50 -5.03 16.32 -16.65
C LEU A 50 -4.60 17.07 -17.91
N LYS A 51 -5.37 18.08 -18.34
CA LYS A 51 -4.97 18.94 -19.47
C LYS A 51 -3.72 19.77 -19.17
N ALA A 52 -3.46 20.14 -17.91
CA ALA A 52 -2.22 20.82 -17.53
C ALA A 52 -1.04 19.84 -17.67
N LYS A 53 -1.17 18.65 -17.07
CA LYS A 53 -0.18 17.54 -17.16
C LYS A 53 0.12 17.05 -18.58
N LEU A 54 -0.80 17.27 -19.54
CA LEU A 54 -0.61 16.95 -20.96
C LEU A 54 0.02 18.08 -21.78
N ARG A 55 -0.10 19.34 -21.33
CA ARG A 55 0.40 20.53 -22.03
C ARG A 55 1.78 20.92 -21.57
N GLU A 56 2.02 20.78 -20.28
CA GLU A 56 3.36 20.71 -19.73
C GLU A 56 3.87 19.33 -20.13
N GLU A 57 4.72 19.24 -21.16
CA GLU A 57 5.72 18.16 -21.18
C GLU A 57 6.57 18.39 -19.92
N ASP A 58 6.07 17.91 -18.77
CA ASP A 58 6.58 18.08 -17.40
C ASP A 58 8.08 18.45 -17.38
N GLU A 59 8.40 19.74 -17.24
CA GLU A 59 9.77 20.20 -16.99
C GLU A 59 10.05 20.03 -15.49
N PRO A 60 10.12 18.79 -14.96
CA PRO A 60 11.27 17.89 -15.23
C PRO A 60 10.95 16.38 -15.39
N TYR A 61 9.69 15.96 -15.44
CA TYR A 61 9.26 14.57 -15.24
C TYR A 61 8.45 14.02 -16.42
N GLN A 62 9.08 13.54 -17.49
CA GLN A 62 8.40 12.92 -18.64
C GLN A 62 7.60 11.64 -18.25
N CYS A 63 6.41 11.81 -17.69
CA CYS A 63 5.46 10.77 -17.32
C CYS A 63 4.40 10.66 -18.40
N LYS A 64 3.86 9.46 -18.61
CA LYS A 64 2.76 9.27 -19.54
C LYS A 64 1.45 9.68 -18.88
N VAL A 65 0.51 10.09 -19.70
CA VAL A 65 -0.89 10.24 -19.32
C VAL A 65 -1.65 9.24 -20.18
N GLU A 66 -2.33 8.30 -19.54
CA GLU A 66 -3.00 7.18 -20.23
C GLU A 66 -4.18 7.64 -21.10
N VAL A 67 -4.77 8.79 -20.77
CA VAL A 67 -5.96 9.33 -21.43
C VAL A 67 -5.59 10.45 -22.39
N SER A 68 -6.06 10.36 -23.64
CA SER A 68 -5.82 11.39 -24.65
C SER A 68 -6.62 12.68 -24.39
N LEU A 69 -6.12 13.81 -24.90
CA LEU A 69 -6.84 15.10 -24.86
C LEU A 69 -8.26 15.00 -25.46
N ALA A 70 -8.43 14.23 -26.54
CA ALA A 70 -9.71 14.03 -27.20
C ALA A 70 -10.71 13.27 -26.30
N GLU A 71 -10.22 12.30 -25.55
CA GLU A 71 -11.04 11.51 -24.63
C GLU A 71 -11.45 12.33 -23.41
N ILE A 72 -10.55 13.13 -22.83
CA ILE A 72 -10.87 14.09 -21.76
C ILE A 72 -11.97 15.06 -22.23
N GLN A 73 -11.83 15.62 -23.43
CA GLN A 73 -12.85 16.53 -24.00
C GLN A 73 -14.20 15.83 -24.18
N LYS A 74 -14.19 14.57 -24.65
CA LYS A 74 -15.41 13.76 -24.80
C LYS A 74 -16.09 13.54 -23.44
N ILE A 75 -15.34 13.18 -22.40
CA ILE A 75 -15.87 13.00 -21.04
C ILE A 75 -16.52 14.28 -20.54
N VAL A 76 -15.83 15.42 -20.62
CA VAL A 76 -16.36 16.72 -20.18
C VAL A 76 -17.63 17.11 -20.95
N SER A 77 -17.66 16.89 -22.26
CA SER A 77 -18.84 17.20 -23.07
C SER A 77 -20.06 16.34 -22.71
N LYS A 78 -19.86 15.05 -22.43
CA LYS A 78 -20.92 14.15 -21.98
C LYS A 78 -21.39 14.49 -20.57
N ALA A 79 -20.46 14.78 -19.65
CA ALA A 79 -20.77 15.17 -18.29
C ALA A 79 -21.65 16.44 -18.25
N ALA A 80 -21.41 17.41 -19.14
CA ALA A 80 -22.23 18.62 -19.23
C ALA A 80 -23.68 18.35 -19.67
N GLN A 81 -23.93 17.26 -20.42
CA GLN A 81 -25.25 16.93 -21.01
C GLN A 81 -26.08 15.97 -20.16
N THR A 82 -25.46 15.26 -19.22
CA THR A 82 -26.15 14.30 -18.35
C THR A 82 -26.45 14.92 -16.98
N SER A 83 -27.53 14.46 -16.35
CA SER A 83 -27.81 14.68 -14.93
C SER A 83 -27.85 13.37 -14.15
N ASP A 84 -27.52 12.25 -14.80
CA ASP A 84 -27.43 10.96 -14.13
C ASP A 84 -26.20 10.91 -13.23
N THR A 85 -26.43 10.69 -11.94
CA THR A 85 -25.37 10.63 -10.94
C THR A 85 -24.49 9.38 -11.13
N GLY A 86 -25.03 8.29 -11.68
CA GLY A 86 -24.27 7.08 -11.97
C GLY A 86 -23.23 7.29 -13.08
N GLU A 87 -23.66 7.88 -14.20
CA GLU A 87 -22.76 8.30 -15.28
C GLU A 87 -21.71 9.31 -14.81
N LEU A 88 -22.10 10.33 -14.05
CA LEU A 88 -21.16 11.34 -13.54
C LEU A 88 -20.09 10.73 -12.61
N LYS A 89 -20.48 9.80 -11.72
CA LYS A 89 -19.53 9.03 -10.90
C LYS A 89 -18.55 8.22 -11.76
N THR A 90 -19.05 7.62 -12.83
CA THR A 90 -18.21 6.84 -13.76
C THR A 90 -17.18 7.75 -14.46
N PHE A 91 -17.61 8.92 -14.94
CA PHE A 91 -16.71 9.90 -15.54
C PHE A 91 -15.67 10.44 -14.56
N GLU A 92 -16.09 10.75 -13.33
CA GLU A 92 -15.19 11.18 -12.26
C GLU A 92 -14.14 10.11 -11.92
N ASN A 93 -14.55 8.84 -11.83
CA ASN A 93 -13.63 7.73 -11.56
C ASN A 93 -12.60 7.57 -12.69
N ILE A 94 -13.00 7.62 -13.96
CA ILE A 94 -12.08 7.53 -15.10
C ILE A 94 -11.01 8.63 -15.04
N LEU A 95 -11.41 9.87 -14.72
CA LEU A 95 -10.46 10.98 -14.60
C LEU A 95 -9.56 10.83 -13.36
N SER A 96 -10.10 10.36 -12.24
CA SER A 96 -9.34 10.12 -11.01
C SER A 96 -8.29 9.03 -11.22
N ASP A 97 -8.69 7.90 -11.81
CA ASP A 97 -7.78 6.79 -12.14
C ASP A 97 -6.63 7.27 -13.04
N ALA A 98 -6.92 8.11 -14.04
CA ALA A 98 -5.90 8.69 -14.90
C ALA A 98 -4.94 9.65 -14.17
N ILE A 99 -5.43 10.43 -13.20
CA ILE A 99 -4.60 11.30 -12.35
C ILE A 99 -3.70 10.44 -11.45
N VAL A 100 -4.27 9.42 -10.82
CA VAL A 100 -3.56 8.47 -9.95
C VAL A 100 -2.45 7.77 -10.74
N SER A 101 -2.75 7.17 -11.90
CA SER A 101 -1.75 6.48 -12.74
C SER A 101 -0.57 7.38 -13.07
N HIS A 102 -0.84 8.63 -13.46
CA HIS A 102 0.20 9.58 -13.81
C HIS A 102 1.02 10.03 -12.57
N ASN A 103 0.37 10.36 -11.45
CA ASN A 103 1.05 10.77 -10.22
C ASN A 103 1.91 9.62 -9.65
N GLU A 104 1.42 8.39 -9.73
CA GLU A 104 2.16 7.18 -9.37
C GLU A 104 3.39 7.00 -10.25
N GLU A 105 3.26 7.15 -11.57
CA GLU A 105 4.41 7.07 -12.49
C GLU A 105 5.47 8.14 -12.18
N CYS A 106 5.05 9.37 -11.91
CA CYS A 106 5.99 10.45 -11.56
C CYS A 106 6.65 10.21 -10.20
N PHE A 107 5.90 9.70 -9.23
CA PHE A 107 6.47 9.32 -7.95
C PHE A 107 7.54 8.23 -8.12
N VAL A 108 7.21 7.14 -8.83
CA VAL A 108 8.12 6.02 -9.06
C VAL A 108 9.39 6.46 -9.78
N LYS A 109 9.27 7.23 -10.86
CA LYS A 109 10.41 7.59 -11.70
C LYS A 109 11.32 8.65 -11.09
N TYR A 110 10.76 9.61 -10.35
CA TYR A 110 11.48 10.84 -10.07
C TYR A 110 11.49 11.28 -8.61
N LEU A 111 10.38 11.12 -7.88
CA LEU A 111 10.27 11.66 -6.51
C LEU A 111 10.71 10.66 -5.44
N SER A 112 10.40 9.37 -5.64
CA SER A 112 10.54 8.32 -4.63
C SER A 112 11.95 8.20 -4.05
N LYS A 113 12.98 8.41 -4.88
CA LYS A 113 14.39 8.24 -4.50
C LYS A 113 15.05 9.51 -3.96
N THR A 114 14.30 10.60 -3.82
CA THR A 114 14.83 11.85 -3.24
C THR A 114 15.01 11.72 -1.73
N ASP A 115 16.02 12.39 -1.18
CA ASP A 115 16.31 12.35 0.27
C ASP A 115 15.13 12.87 1.10
N ASP A 116 14.47 13.94 0.63
CA ASP A 116 13.31 14.53 1.29
C ASP A 116 12.14 13.53 1.35
N GLU A 117 11.88 12.80 0.27
CA GLU A 117 10.79 11.83 0.23
C GLU A 117 11.12 10.59 1.05
N ARG A 118 12.34 10.07 0.97
CA ARG A 118 12.81 8.98 1.84
C ARG A 118 12.67 9.33 3.32
N LYS A 119 13.00 10.58 3.70
CA LYS A 119 12.80 11.07 5.06
C LYS A 119 11.32 11.11 5.44
N ARG A 120 10.45 11.65 4.58
CA ARG A 120 8.99 11.68 4.81
C ARG A 120 8.41 10.28 4.99
N ILE A 121 8.88 9.31 4.21
CA ILE A 121 8.46 7.90 4.32
C ILE A 121 8.85 7.34 5.69
N LEU A 122 10.09 7.59 6.16
CA LEU A 122 10.54 7.12 7.47
C LEU A 122 9.74 7.79 8.60
N ASP A 123 9.60 9.12 8.58
CA ASP A 123 8.82 9.88 9.57
C ASP A 123 7.35 9.41 9.60
N LYS A 124 6.79 9.02 8.44
CA LYS A 124 5.43 8.51 8.35
C LYS A 124 5.23 7.16 9.05
N PHE A 125 6.25 6.31 9.14
CA PHE A 125 6.13 5.08 9.93
C PHE A 125 6.02 5.38 11.42
N ASP A 126 6.74 6.38 11.92
CA ASP A 126 6.63 6.81 13.32
C ASP A 126 5.22 7.34 13.61
N ASP A 127 4.64 8.14 12.70
CA ASP A 127 3.25 8.59 12.80
C ASP A 127 2.25 7.43 12.82
N ILE A 128 2.45 6.40 11.98
CA ILE A 128 1.61 5.20 11.91
C ILE A 128 1.63 4.43 13.22
N LEU A 129 2.77 4.38 13.91
CA LEU A 129 2.90 3.71 15.21
C LEU A 129 2.33 4.54 16.37
N ALA A 130 2.32 5.88 16.24
CA ALA A 130 1.86 6.80 17.28
C ALA A 130 0.35 7.10 17.21
N ASN A 131 -0.25 7.06 16.02
CA ASN A 131 -1.66 7.38 15.79
C ASN A 131 -2.47 6.12 15.43
N ASP A 132 -3.78 6.14 15.68
CA ASP A 132 -4.70 5.04 15.36
C ASP A 132 -5.52 5.33 14.09
N ASP A 133 -5.73 6.61 13.75
CA ASP A 133 -6.62 6.97 12.65
C ASP A 133 -6.01 6.62 11.28
N MET A 134 -6.68 5.72 10.55
CA MET A 134 -6.28 5.21 9.23
C MET A 134 -4.89 4.55 9.19
N SER A 135 -4.28 4.23 10.34
CA SER A 135 -2.90 3.74 10.41
C SER A 135 -2.66 2.45 9.64
N ALA A 136 -3.64 1.55 9.60
CA ALA A 136 -3.54 0.30 8.86
C ALA A 136 -3.47 0.53 7.33
N LEU A 137 -4.31 1.44 6.80
CA LEU A 137 -4.28 1.82 5.39
C LEU A 137 -2.98 2.56 5.04
N TRP A 138 -2.53 3.42 5.94
CA TRP A 138 -1.26 4.10 5.79
C TRP A 138 -0.07 3.15 5.82
N LEU A 139 -0.13 2.06 6.58
CA LEU A 139 0.95 1.07 6.63
C LEU A 139 1.15 0.39 5.27
N GLU A 140 0.07 0.01 4.57
CA GLU A 140 0.15 -0.54 3.21
C GLU A 140 0.79 0.46 2.24
N VAL A 141 0.24 1.68 2.18
CA VAL A 141 0.71 2.73 1.27
C VAL A 141 2.17 3.10 1.56
N ASN A 142 2.53 3.28 2.83
CA ASN A 142 3.88 3.71 3.20
C ASN A 142 4.91 2.61 3.01
N THR A 143 4.53 1.35 3.23
CA THR A 143 5.40 0.19 2.90
C THR A 143 5.65 0.13 1.40
N TRP A 144 4.62 0.28 0.57
CA TRP A 144 4.77 0.35 -0.89
C TRP A 144 5.68 1.50 -1.32
N LYS A 145 5.45 2.73 -0.82
CA LYS A 145 6.33 3.89 -1.09
C LYS A 145 7.78 3.59 -0.69
N SER A 146 7.97 2.98 0.48
CA SER A 146 9.31 2.67 0.99
C SER A 146 10.08 1.70 0.09
N LEU A 147 9.41 0.69 -0.47
CA LEU A 147 10.04 -0.30 -1.36
C LEU A 147 10.37 0.29 -2.74
N ILE A 148 9.56 1.22 -3.25
CA ILE A 148 9.83 1.96 -4.49
C ILE A 148 11.05 2.89 -4.32
N ALA A 149 11.17 3.52 -3.15
CA ALA A 149 12.24 4.46 -2.84
C ALA A 149 13.63 3.79 -2.68
N ILE A 150 13.70 2.45 -2.63
CA ILE A 150 14.96 1.70 -2.66
C ILE A 150 15.56 1.74 -4.07
N SER A 151 16.89 1.87 -4.15
CA SER A 151 17.61 1.83 -5.42
C SER A 151 17.47 0.45 -6.10
N GLY A 152 17.37 0.44 -7.43
CA GLY A 152 17.20 -0.78 -8.23
C GLY A 152 16.14 -0.71 -9.31
N GLU A 153 16.03 -1.82 -10.06
CA GLU A 153 15.10 -2.04 -11.18
C GLU A 153 13.92 -2.95 -10.79
N GLN A 154 13.38 -2.77 -9.58
CA GLN A 154 12.18 -3.46 -9.12
C GLN A 154 10.90 -2.79 -9.61
N VAL A 155 9.86 -3.59 -9.79
CA VAL A 155 8.48 -3.13 -9.97
C VAL A 155 7.69 -3.52 -8.72
N VAL A 156 7.10 -2.53 -8.03
CA VAL A 156 6.28 -2.77 -6.84
C VAL A 156 4.82 -2.49 -7.19
N LYS A 157 4.05 -3.56 -7.41
CA LYS A 157 2.62 -3.50 -7.69
C LYS A 157 1.84 -3.50 -6.36
N ARG A 158 0.95 -2.53 -6.17
CA ARG A 158 -0.01 -2.50 -5.06
C ARG A 158 -1.33 -3.15 -5.43
N ASN A 159 -2.01 -3.76 -4.46
CA ASN A 159 -3.37 -4.28 -4.63
C ASN A 159 -4.43 -3.47 -3.85
N PHE A 160 -4.00 -2.56 -2.96
CA PHE A 160 -4.84 -1.54 -2.33
C PHE A 160 -5.11 -0.34 -3.26
N LYS A 161 -6.09 0.49 -2.91
CA LYS A 161 -6.44 1.72 -3.64
C LYS A 161 -5.87 2.97 -2.95
N ILE A 162 -5.44 3.92 -3.77
CA ILE A 162 -4.98 5.25 -3.34
C ILE A 162 -5.82 6.34 -4.00
N GLU A 163 -5.80 7.53 -3.41
CA GLU A 163 -6.39 8.75 -3.97
C GLU A 163 -5.40 9.47 -4.90
N ASP A 164 -5.89 10.51 -5.58
CA ASP A 164 -5.14 11.34 -6.54
C ASP A 164 -3.81 11.87 -5.97
N ASP A 165 -3.72 12.13 -4.66
CA ASP A 165 -2.53 12.64 -3.97
C ASP A 165 -1.63 11.53 -3.40
N LEU A 166 -1.85 10.28 -3.81
CA LEU A 166 -1.15 9.08 -3.34
C LEU A 166 -1.32 8.82 -1.83
N THR A 167 -2.44 9.28 -1.24
CA THR A 167 -2.89 8.91 0.10
C THR A 167 -3.79 7.67 0.04
N PRO A 168 -4.01 6.95 1.16
CA PRO A 168 -4.80 5.72 1.14
C PRO A 168 -6.30 5.98 0.87
N LYS A 169 -6.91 5.11 0.06
CA LYS A 169 -8.36 5.11 -0.22
C LYS A 169 -9.08 3.91 0.38
N SER A 170 -8.56 2.71 0.14
CA SER A 170 -9.13 1.47 0.68
C SER A 170 -8.11 0.34 0.63
N PHE A 171 -8.25 -0.62 1.54
CA PHE A 171 -7.42 -1.83 1.64
C PHE A 171 -7.42 -2.65 0.36
N ALA A 172 -6.45 -3.55 0.23
CA ALA A 172 -6.47 -4.59 -0.78
C ALA A 172 -7.77 -5.42 -0.70
N PRO A 173 -8.43 -5.74 -1.82
CA PRO A 173 -9.62 -6.58 -1.78
C PRO A 173 -9.28 -7.97 -1.24
N GLY A 174 -9.92 -8.39 -0.14
CA GLY A 174 -9.84 -9.78 0.32
C GLY A 174 -10.51 -10.80 -0.62
N VAL A 175 -11.14 -10.32 -1.70
CA VAL A 175 -11.78 -11.16 -2.72
C VAL A 175 -10.71 -11.63 -3.71
N GLY A 176 -10.42 -12.93 -3.68
CA GLY A 176 -9.49 -13.56 -4.62
C GLY A 176 -8.11 -13.90 -4.06
N ASN A 177 -7.92 -13.88 -2.73
CA ASN A 177 -6.67 -14.30 -2.07
C ASN A 177 -5.46 -13.55 -2.66
N THR A 178 -5.53 -12.22 -2.59
CA THR A 178 -4.53 -11.31 -3.15
C THR A 178 -3.72 -10.67 -2.01
N PRO A 179 -2.37 -10.67 -2.06
CA PRO A 179 -1.54 -10.02 -1.05
C PRO A 179 -1.66 -8.49 -1.12
N ASP A 180 -1.22 -7.78 -0.09
CA ASP A 180 -1.27 -6.31 -0.06
C ASP A 180 -0.50 -5.68 -1.24
N MET A 181 0.69 -6.21 -1.53
CA MET A 181 1.53 -5.78 -2.64
C MET A 181 2.47 -6.88 -3.13
N GLU A 182 3.08 -6.66 -4.29
CA GLU A 182 3.91 -7.61 -5.00
C GLU A 182 5.14 -6.88 -5.55
N LEU A 183 6.34 -7.32 -5.18
CA LEU A 183 7.59 -6.76 -5.66
C LEU A 183 8.27 -7.76 -6.61
N TYR A 184 8.51 -7.31 -7.83
CA TYR A 184 9.14 -8.09 -8.89
C TYR A 184 10.51 -7.52 -9.23
N LYS A 185 11.52 -8.38 -9.30
CA LYS A 185 12.80 -8.08 -9.95
C LYS A 185 13.32 -9.33 -10.64
N ASN A 186 14.20 -9.17 -11.63
CA ASN A 186 14.75 -10.29 -12.38
C ASN A 186 15.30 -11.38 -11.46
N GLY A 187 14.68 -12.57 -11.51
CA GLY A 187 15.06 -13.75 -10.73
C GLY A 187 14.36 -13.95 -9.39
N TYR A 188 13.60 -12.98 -8.88
CA TYR A 188 12.88 -13.15 -7.61
C TYR A 188 11.61 -12.31 -7.47
N ILE A 189 10.75 -12.73 -6.55
CA ILE A 189 9.52 -12.05 -6.14
C ILE A 189 9.55 -11.91 -4.62
N ILE A 190 9.26 -10.72 -4.11
CA ILE A 190 8.92 -10.52 -2.70
C ILE A 190 7.42 -10.26 -2.63
N VAL A 191 6.74 -10.87 -1.66
CA VAL A 191 5.32 -10.67 -1.37
C VAL A 191 5.23 -10.00 0.01
N PRO A 192 5.23 -8.65 0.07
CA PRO A 192 5.04 -7.92 1.32
C PRO A 192 3.58 -7.95 1.76
N GLU A 193 3.39 -8.19 3.05
CA GLU A 193 2.10 -8.23 3.75
C GLU A 193 2.26 -7.45 5.05
N VAL A 194 1.28 -6.64 5.41
CA VAL A 194 1.37 -5.74 6.55
C VAL A 194 0.13 -5.83 7.44
N SER A 195 0.34 -5.84 8.76
CA SER A 195 -0.79 -5.90 9.68
C SER A 195 -0.50 -5.18 11.00
N LEU A 196 -1.40 -4.27 11.38
CA LEU A 196 -1.44 -3.70 12.73
C LEU A 196 -2.26 -4.56 13.70
N MET A 197 -2.85 -5.67 13.25
CA MET A 197 -3.53 -6.59 14.15
C MET A 197 -2.55 -7.18 15.16
N THR A 198 -2.98 -7.28 16.41
CA THR A 198 -2.18 -7.85 17.51
C THR A 198 -2.94 -8.96 18.23
N GLY A 199 -2.19 -9.76 18.99
CA GLY A 199 -2.75 -10.86 19.78
C GLY A 199 -3.20 -12.04 18.93
N VAL A 200 -4.18 -12.79 19.45
CA VAL A 200 -4.64 -14.05 18.82
C VAL A 200 -5.28 -13.81 17.45
N ARG A 201 -5.96 -12.67 17.26
CA ARG A 201 -6.60 -12.32 15.99
C ARG A 201 -5.59 -12.22 14.84
N GLN A 202 -4.39 -11.70 15.10
CA GLN A 202 -3.34 -11.68 14.08
C GLN A 202 -3.02 -13.10 13.60
N TRP A 203 -2.93 -14.07 14.50
CA TRP A 203 -2.68 -15.45 14.09
C TRP A 203 -3.86 -16.05 13.33
N GLU A 204 -5.09 -15.79 13.76
CA GLU A 204 -6.31 -16.31 13.11
C GLU A 204 -6.50 -15.77 11.69
N HIS A 205 -6.14 -14.51 11.45
CA HIS A 205 -6.34 -13.85 10.17
C HIS A 205 -5.12 -13.91 9.25
N GLU A 206 -3.91 -13.67 9.78
CA GLU A 206 -2.72 -13.45 8.94
C GLU A 206 -1.88 -14.71 8.72
N ALA A 207 -1.81 -15.61 9.70
CA ALA A 207 -0.82 -16.68 9.64
C ALA A 207 -1.09 -17.69 8.52
N SER A 208 -2.35 -17.89 8.15
CA SER A 208 -2.73 -18.73 6.99
C SER A 208 -2.76 -17.94 5.69
N SER A 209 -3.38 -16.76 5.68
CA SER A 209 -3.56 -15.97 4.44
C SER A 209 -2.22 -15.62 3.78
N VAL A 210 -1.27 -15.13 4.57
CA VAL A 210 0.08 -14.77 4.12
C VAL A 210 0.80 -15.98 3.51
N ILE A 211 0.63 -17.15 4.13
CA ILE A 211 1.22 -18.39 3.63
C ILE A 211 0.57 -18.81 2.31
N ASP A 212 -0.76 -18.74 2.22
CA ASP A 212 -1.50 -19.11 1.00
C ASP A 212 -1.15 -18.19 -0.17
N HIS A 213 -0.98 -16.88 0.07
CA HIS A 213 -0.51 -15.94 -0.96
C HIS A 213 0.88 -16.32 -1.46
N VAL A 214 1.87 -16.47 -0.56
CA VAL A 214 3.24 -16.83 -0.93
C VAL A 214 3.30 -18.17 -1.67
N LEU A 215 2.52 -19.15 -1.22
CA LEU A 215 2.38 -20.44 -1.90
C LEU A 215 1.81 -20.32 -3.31
N SER A 216 0.81 -19.45 -3.53
CA SER A 216 0.27 -19.20 -4.87
C SER A 216 1.37 -18.67 -5.80
N PHE A 217 2.11 -17.65 -5.35
CA PHE A 217 3.22 -17.08 -6.12
C PHE A 217 4.32 -18.10 -6.43
N MET A 218 4.68 -18.97 -5.47
CA MET A 218 5.64 -20.05 -5.68
C MET A 218 5.16 -21.06 -6.74
N ASN A 219 3.88 -21.40 -6.72
CA ASN A 219 3.29 -22.34 -7.68
C ASN A 219 3.22 -21.77 -9.10
N GLU A 220 2.93 -20.47 -9.20
CA GLU A 220 2.84 -19.72 -10.46
C GLU A 220 4.21 -19.38 -11.06
N ASN A 221 5.26 -19.24 -10.22
CA ASN A 221 6.60 -18.80 -10.63
C ASN A 221 7.69 -19.79 -10.18
N LYS A 222 7.64 -21.02 -10.70
CA LYS A 222 8.56 -22.11 -10.30
C LYS A 222 10.03 -21.84 -10.60
N GLU A 223 10.31 -20.93 -11.53
CA GLU A 223 11.66 -20.54 -11.96
C GLU A 223 12.25 -19.37 -11.16
N LYS A 224 11.44 -18.70 -10.32
CA LYS A 224 11.86 -17.54 -9.53
C LYS A 224 11.93 -17.89 -8.05
N GLN A 225 12.82 -17.21 -7.33
CA GLN A 225 12.81 -17.27 -5.88
C GLN A 225 11.67 -16.40 -5.35
N VAL A 226 10.72 -16.96 -4.61
CA VAL A 226 9.63 -16.21 -3.96
C VAL A 226 9.91 -16.11 -2.46
N LEU A 227 9.77 -14.92 -1.88
CA LEU A 227 9.94 -14.65 -0.45
C LEU A 227 8.72 -13.85 0.06
N GLY A 228 8.10 -14.28 1.16
CA GLY A 228 7.14 -13.48 1.89
C GLY A 228 7.83 -12.55 2.88
N MET A 229 7.37 -11.31 3.00
CA MET A 229 7.81 -10.37 4.03
C MET A 229 6.58 -9.92 4.82
N PHE A 230 6.48 -10.32 6.09
CA PHE A 230 5.36 -9.95 6.94
C PHE A 230 5.77 -8.85 7.93
N LEU A 231 5.12 -7.69 7.86
CA LEU A 231 5.39 -6.55 8.74
C LEU A 231 4.27 -6.38 9.76
N SER A 232 4.62 -6.22 11.03
CA SER A 232 3.63 -5.91 12.07
C SER A 232 4.23 -5.08 13.21
N SER A 233 3.39 -4.36 13.95
CA SER A 233 3.81 -3.69 15.18
C SER A 233 4.33 -4.70 16.21
N ARG A 234 3.70 -5.87 16.29
CA ARG A 234 4.14 -6.97 17.15
C ARG A 234 3.73 -8.31 16.57
N ILE A 235 4.69 -9.21 16.40
CA ILE A 235 4.43 -10.56 15.91
C ILE A 235 3.93 -11.44 17.07
N HIS A 236 2.76 -12.04 16.90
CA HIS A 236 2.20 -12.98 17.86
C HIS A 236 2.99 -14.29 17.86
N VAL A 237 3.14 -14.90 19.04
CA VAL A 237 3.96 -16.12 19.24
C VAL A 237 3.57 -17.28 18.32
N ARG A 238 2.27 -17.47 18.07
CA ARG A 238 1.78 -18.53 17.17
C ARG A 238 2.05 -18.22 15.69
N THR A 239 2.00 -16.96 15.31
CA THR A 239 2.35 -16.51 13.95
C THR A 239 3.85 -16.71 13.71
N MET A 240 4.70 -16.30 14.66
CA MET A 240 6.14 -16.54 14.62
C MET A 240 6.46 -18.04 14.53
N TRP A 241 5.82 -18.86 15.37
CA TRP A 241 6.00 -20.31 15.37
C TRP A 241 5.61 -20.95 14.04
N GLN A 242 4.48 -20.54 13.46
CA GLN A 242 4.01 -21.06 12.17
C GLN A 242 4.96 -20.69 11.03
N PHE A 243 5.38 -19.43 10.94
CA PHE A 243 6.35 -18.99 9.94
C PHE A 243 7.70 -19.69 10.13
N PHE A 244 8.17 -19.86 11.37
CA PHE A 244 9.41 -20.59 11.68
C PHE A 244 9.39 -22.01 11.12
N ILE A 245 8.32 -22.77 11.41
CA ILE A 245 8.20 -24.14 10.94
C ILE A 245 8.22 -24.16 9.41
N LEU A 246 7.44 -23.30 8.75
CA LEU A 246 7.29 -23.32 7.30
C LEU A 246 8.53 -22.85 6.54
N ASN A 247 9.35 -21.98 7.14
CA ASN A 247 10.68 -21.65 6.61
C ASN A 247 11.66 -22.83 6.69
N ARG A 248 11.43 -23.80 7.58
CA ARG A 248 12.28 -24.99 7.74
C ARG A 248 11.77 -26.15 6.90
N GLU A 249 10.50 -26.48 7.07
CA GLU A 249 9.83 -27.66 6.50
C GLU A 249 8.35 -27.35 6.27
N SER A 250 7.77 -27.89 5.19
CA SER A 250 6.34 -27.73 4.92
C SER A 250 5.72 -29.03 4.41
N TRP A 251 4.39 -29.10 4.48
CA TRP A 251 3.62 -30.23 3.98
C TRP A 251 3.66 -30.38 2.46
N ILE A 252 4.08 -29.35 1.71
CA ILE A 252 4.21 -29.40 0.25
C ILE A 252 5.60 -29.90 -0.20
N GLY A 253 6.46 -30.29 0.73
CA GLY A 253 7.78 -30.87 0.43
C GLY A 253 8.87 -29.84 0.10
N ALA A 254 8.59 -28.54 0.27
CA ALA A 254 9.56 -27.46 0.10
C ALA A 254 9.29 -26.31 1.10
N PRO A 255 10.32 -25.64 1.65
CA PRO A 255 10.10 -24.50 2.54
C PRO A 255 9.23 -23.40 1.92
N VAL A 256 8.39 -22.77 2.73
CA VAL A 256 7.60 -21.58 2.39
C VAL A 256 8.19 -20.39 3.15
N PRO A 257 9.09 -19.60 2.51
CA PRO A 257 9.89 -18.62 3.22
C PRO A 257 9.09 -17.34 3.47
N VAL A 258 8.49 -17.21 4.65
CA VAL A 258 7.85 -15.98 5.13
C VAL A 258 8.65 -15.39 6.28
N ILE A 259 9.19 -14.20 6.09
CA ILE A 259 10.08 -13.55 7.04
C ILE A 259 9.27 -12.53 7.85
N PRO A 260 9.06 -12.75 9.16
CA PRO A 260 8.40 -11.78 10.01
C PRO A 260 9.38 -10.72 10.49
N LEU A 261 9.03 -9.45 10.29
CA LEU A 261 9.75 -8.30 10.82
C LEU A 261 8.79 -7.42 11.60
N THR A 262 9.25 -6.90 12.73
CA THR A 262 8.55 -5.78 13.36
C THR A 262 8.71 -4.52 12.50
N ILE A 263 7.73 -3.61 12.56
CA ILE A 263 7.82 -2.32 11.86
C ILE A 263 9.10 -1.57 12.28
N GLU A 264 9.46 -1.61 13.57
CA GLU A 264 10.72 -1.02 14.07
C GLU A 264 11.96 -1.61 13.38
N GLN A 265 12.05 -2.95 13.27
CA GLN A 265 13.14 -3.61 12.55
C GLN A 265 13.14 -3.23 11.06
N TYR A 266 11.96 -3.11 10.46
CA TYR A 266 11.82 -2.72 9.06
C TYR A 266 12.33 -1.29 8.82
N ILE A 267 11.90 -0.31 9.65
CA ILE A 267 12.39 1.07 9.60
C ILE A 267 13.92 1.09 9.71
N ASP A 268 14.48 0.34 10.67
CA ASP A 268 15.92 0.24 10.89
C ASP A 268 16.67 -0.33 9.67
N ILE A 269 16.11 -1.32 8.99
CA ILE A 269 16.66 -1.90 7.75
C ILE A 269 16.58 -0.89 6.60
N ILE A 270 15.40 -0.30 6.37
CA ILE A 270 15.15 0.61 5.24
C ILE A 270 15.96 1.90 5.39
N SER A 271 16.05 2.46 6.59
CA SER A 271 16.89 3.62 6.88
C SER A 271 18.36 3.35 6.53
N PHE A 272 18.88 2.18 6.90
CA PHE A 272 20.23 1.77 6.53
C PHE A 272 20.40 1.63 5.00
N ILE A 273 19.43 1.03 4.32
CA ILE A 273 19.43 0.88 2.86
C ILE A 273 19.49 2.25 2.17
N TYR A 274 18.68 3.21 2.61
CA TYR A 274 18.69 4.57 2.05
C TYR A 274 20.01 5.29 2.30
N GLN A 275 20.53 5.25 3.53
CA GLN A 275 21.78 5.93 3.88
C GLN A 275 23.00 5.43 3.09
N HIS A 276 22.99 4.15 2.71
CA HIS A 276 24.11 3.51 1.99
C HIS A 276 23.82 3.31 0.50
N GLU A 277 22.71 3.84 -0.02
CA GLU A 277 22.24 3.62 -1.39
C GLU A 277 22.27 2.14 -1.81
N CYS A 278 21.90 1.25 -0.88
CA CYS A 278 21.86 -0.17 -1.16
C CYS A 278 20.80 -0.46 -2.24
N ASP A 279 21.14 -1.32 -3.19
CA ASP A 279 20.17 -1.85 -4.13
C ASP A 279 19.16 -2.77 -3.42
N ILE A 280 17.95 -2.88 -3.95
CA ILE A 280 16.87 -3.78 -3.48
C ILE A 280 17.32 -5.25 -3.33
N ASP A 281 18.34 -5.68 -4.07
CA ASP A 281 18.98 -6.99 -3.89
C ASP A 281 19.50 -7.17 -2.46
N ALA A 282 19.96 -6.10 -1.80
CA ALA A 282 20.43 -6.16 -0.43
C ALA A 282 19.31 -6.51 0.57
N LEU A 283 18.09 -6.00 0.35
CA LEU A 283 16.91 -6.41 1.12
C LEU A 283 16.59 -7.88 0.87
N LYS A 284 16.58 -8.30 -0.40
CA LYS A 284 16.33 -9.70 -0.78
C LYS A 284 17.37 -10.65 -0.15
N GLU A 285 18.64 -10.27 -0.14
CA GLU A 285 19.72 -11.03 0.49
C GLU A 285 19.50 -11.20 1.98
N LEU A 286 19.09 -10.12 2.67
CA LEU A 286 18.78 -10.16 4.11
C LEU A 286 17.61 -11.11 4.39
N LEU A 287 16.51 -10.98 3.64
CA LEU A 287 15.34 -11.85 3.80
C LEU A 287 15.71 -13.33 3.57
N ALA A 288 16.50 -13.62 2.54
CA ALA A 288 16.97 -14.97 2.26
C ALA A 288 17.90 -15.52 3.36
N GLN A 289 18.77 -14.68 3.94
CA GLN A 289 19.63 -15.06 5.07
C GLN A 289 18.79 -15.40 6.30
N ILE A 290 17.80 -14.56 6.63
CA ILE A 290 16.88 -14.80 7.74
C ILE A 290 16.12 -16.12 7.56
N ALA A 291 15.59 -16.37 6.37
CA ALA A 291 14.91 -17.62 6.05
C ALA A 291 15.84 -18.83 6.24
N GLY A 292 17.07 -18.75 5.73
CA GLY A 292 18.07 -19.82 5.85
C GLY A 292 18.49 -20.13 7.29
N CYS A 293 18.51 -19.13 8.18
CA CYS A 293 18.86 -19.33 9.59
C CYS A 293 17.86 -20.22 10.34
N SER A 294 16.61 -20.32 9.88
CA SER A 294 15.59 -21.17 10.50
C SER A 294 16.01 -22.64 10.60
N VAL A 295 16.78 -23.14 9.62
CA VAL A 295 17.26 -24.54 9.57
C VAL A 295 18.24 -24.85 10.69
N SER A 296 19.02 -23.85 11.12
CA SER A 296 20.01 -23.99 12.19
C SER A 296 19.44 -23.73 13.60
N CYS A 297 18.18 -23.32 13.71
CA CYS A 297 17.53 -23.01 14.98
C CYS A 297 16.70 -24.21 15.47
N GLU A 298 16.80 -24.54 16.75
CA GLU A 298 15.99 -25.62 17.34
C GLU A 298 14.55 -25.16 17.60
N HIS A 299 14.39 -23.93 18.13
CA HIS A 299 13.10 -23.36 18.47
C HIS A 299 12.85 -22.00 17.80
N TYR A 300 11.57 -21.63 17.66
CA TYR A 300 11.16 -20.35 17.09
C TYR A 300 11.70 -19.14 17.89
N ASN A 301 11.87 -19.29 19.21
CA ASN A 301 12.48 -18.27 20.06
C ASN A 301 13.94 -18.01 19.68
N ASP A 302 14.67 -19.06 19.29
CA ASP A 302 16.06 -18.93 18.84
C ASP A 302 16.09 -18.20 17.50
N TRP A 303 15.17 -18.54 16.59
CA TRP A 303 15.04 -17.87 15.30
C TRP A 303 14.70 -16.39 15.45
N GLU A 304 13.76 -16.02 16.33
CA GLU A 304 13.44 -14.63 16.63
C GLU A 304 14.67 -13.83 17.11
N GLN A 305 15.51 -14.44 17.95
CA GLN A 305 16.78 -13.82 18.36
C GLN A 305 17.80 -13.76 17.21
N GLN A 306 17.89 -14.81 16.40
CA GLN A 306 18.76 -14.84 15.24
C GLN A 306 18.37 -13.80 14.20
N ILE A 307 17.09 -13.48 14.01
CA ILE A 307 16.65 -12.40 13.09
C ILE A 307 17.37 -11.10 13.45
N LYS A 308 17.35 -10.71 14.73
CA LYS A 308 18.04 -9.50 15.21
C LYS A 308 19.54 -9.55 14.93
N ARG A 309 20.17 -10.69 15.21
CA ARG A 309 21.60 -10.89 14.95
C ARG A 309 21.93 -10.83 13.46
N CYS A 310 21.09 -11.42 12.60
CA CYS A 310 21.27 -11.42 11.15
C CYS A 310 21.22 -10.01 10.60
N ILE A 311 20.27 -9.18 11.05
CA ILE A 311 20.18 -7.77 10.65
C ILE A 311 21.48 -7.03 11.02
N CYS A 312 21.96 -7.18 12.26
CA CYS A 312 23.20 -6.53 12.70
C CYS A 312 24.43 -6.95 11.86
N LEU A 313 24.60 -8.26 11.64
CA LEU A 313 25.73 -8.79 10.86
C LEU A 313 25.64 -8.38 9.39
N TRP A 314 24.43 -8.36 8.83
CA TRP A 314 24.20 -7.93 7.46
C TRP A 314 24.59 -6.45 7.28
N LYS A 315 24.20 -5.57 8.21
CA LYS A 315 24.61 -4.15 8.20
C LYS A 315 26.12 -3.99 8.25
N GLN A 316 26.79 -4.64 9.20
CA GLN A 316 28.26 -4.61 9.33
C GLN A 316 28.96 -5.06 8.04
N LYS A 317 28.41 -6.08 7.35
CA LYS A 317 28.96 -6.56 6.08
C LYS A 317 28.78 -5.55 4.93
N LYS A 318 27.73 -4.73 4.96
CA LYS A 318 27.45 -3.72 3.92
C LYS A 318 28.19 -2.40 4.15
N GLU A 319 28.67 -2.16 5.37
CA GLU A 319 29.55 -1.02 5.71
C GLU A 319 31.02 -1.24 5.30
N LEU A 320 31.44 -2.48 5.06
CA LEU A 320 32.80 -2.89 4.67
C LEU A 320 32.98 -2.94 3.16
#